data_AF-E0WUQ6-F1
#
_entry.id   AF-E0WUQ6-F1
#
_cell.length_a   1.000
_cell.length_b   1.000
_cell.length_c   1.000
_cell.angle_alpha   90.00
_cell.angle_beta   90.00
_cell.angle_gamma   90.00
#
_symmetry.space_group_name_H-M   'P 1'
#
loop_
_entity.id
_entity.type
_entity.pdbx_description
1 polymer ?
#
loop_
_entity_poly.entity_id
_entity_poly.type
_entity_poly.pdbx_seq_one_letter_code
_entity_poly.pdbx_strand_id
1 'polypeptide(L)'
;MEIIDVEKILAEVAPTSESISVGVVDAETAHKAISLRVLTVDDSSVARKQVTRCLQTVGVEVVALNDGRQALDYLRKLVDDGKKPEEE
;
A
#
# COMPACT_ATOMS: atom_id res chain seq x y z
N MET A 1 -3.25 27.69 14.12
CA MET A 1 -2.59 26.57 14.81
C MET A 1 -2.15 25.62 13.71
N GLU A 2 -0.87 25.63 13.35
CA GLU A 2 -0.32 24.64 12.41
C GLU A 2 -0.05 23.36 13.20
N ILE A 3 -0.79 22.30 12.89
CA ILE A 3 -0.57 20.98 13.49
C ILE A 3 0.56 20.35 12.69
N ILE A 4 1.69 20.15 13.35
CA ILE A 4 2.86 19.50 12.75
C ILE A 4 2.64 17.98 12.82
N ASP A 5 2.68 17.32 11.66
CA ASP A 5 2.63 15.87 11.50
C ASP A 5 3.98 15.27 11.97
N VAL A 6 3.96 14.66 13.15
CA VAL A 6 5.15 14.15 13.85
C VAL A 6 5.67 12.91 13.14
N GLU A 7 4.79 12.08 12.59
CA GLU A 7 5.13 10.87 11.85
C GLU A 7 5.96 11.22 10.61
N LYS A 8 5.57 12.27 9.89
CA LYS A 8 6.28 12.74 8.69
C LYS A 8 7.68 13.23 9.00
N ILE A 9 7.83 14.01 10.07
CA ILE A 9 9.15 14.51 10.49
C ILE A 9 10.04 13.34 10.91
N LEU A 10 9.51 12.39 11.70
CA LEU A 10 10.25 11.21 12.15
C LEU A 10 10.73 10.36 10.96
N ALA A 11 9.90 10.16 9.94
CA ALA A 11 10.27 9.42 8.73
C ALA A 11 11.36 10.11 7.90
N GLU A 12 11.44 11.45 7.92
CA GLU A 12 12.48 12.22 7.23
C GLU A 12 13.82 12.22 7.98
N VAL A 13 13.80 12.30 9.32
CA VAL A 13 15.03 12.37 10.15
C VAL A 13 15.60 10.99 10.53
N ALA A 14 14.74 9.97 10.59
CA ALA A 14 15.10 8.60 10.97
C ALA A 14 14.30 7.60 10.13
N PRO A 15 14.67 7.39 8.85
CA PRO A 15 13.96 6.46 7.99
C PRO A 15 14.00 5.05 8.58
N THR A 16 12.83 4.44 8.75
CA THR A 16 12.71 3.03 9.10
C THR A 16 13.25 2.17 7.98
N SER A 17 14.07 1.16 8.28
CA SER A 17 14.52 0.20 7.27
C SER A 17 13.33 -0.61 6.78
N GLU A 18 12.87 -0.30 5.56
CA GLU A 18 11.75 -1.00 4.88
C GLU A 18 12.26 -2.21 4.06
N SER A 19 13.54 -2.58 4.22
CA SER A 19 14.16 -3.71 3.52
C SER A 19 13.67 -5.04 4.08
N ILE A 20 13.00 -5.84 3.25
CA ILE A 20 12.68 -7.24 3.56
C ILE A 20 14.00 -8.03 3.52
N SER A 21 14.28 -8.81 4.57
CA SER A 21 15.51 -9.60 4.63
C SER A 21 15.51 -10.70 3.57
N VAL A 22 16.69 -10.89 2.96
CA VAL A 22 16.92 -11.89 1.91
C VAL A 22 16.60 -13.29 2.46
N GLY A 23 15.67 -14.00 1.81
CA GLY A 23 15.24 -15.34 2.20
C GLY A 23 13.93 -15.42 3.01
N VAL A 24 13.29 -14.29 3.34
CA VAL A 24 11.95 -14.30 3.96
C VAL A 24 10.85 -14.63 2.96
N VAL A 25 11.04 -14.25 1.70
CA VAL A 25 10.10 -14.55 0.60
C VAL A 25 10.72 -15.65 -0.26
N ASP A 26 10.07 -16.80 -0.34
CA ASP A 26 10.46 -17.86 -1.28
C ASP A 26 10.06 -17.51 -2.72
N ALA A 27 10.69 -18.19 -3.68
CA ALA A 27 10.49 -17.91 -5.10
C ALA A 27 9.04 -18.16 -5.56
N GLU A 28 8.31 -19.07 -4.90
CA GLU A 28 6.91 -19.37 -5.22
C GLU A 28 5.99 -18.21 -4.77
N THR A 29 6.22 -17.68 -3.58
CA THR A 29 5.49 -16.54 -3.01
C THR A 29 5.75 -15.28 -3.82
N ALA A 30 7.00 -15.03 -4.22
CA ALA A 30 7.33 -13.92 -5.11
C ALA A 30 6.63 -14.04 -6.48
N HIS A 31 6.48 -15.25 -7.02
CA HIS A 31 5.79 -15.46 -8.29
C HIS A 31 4.28 -15.21 -8.18
N LYS A 32 3.65 -15.66 -7.09
CA LYS A 32 2.23 -15.40 -6.81
C LYS A 32 1.97 -13.91 -6.57
N ALA A 33 2.88 -13.23 -5.87
CA ALA A 33 2.77 -11.82 -5.54
C ALA A 33 2.61 -10.91 -6.77
N ILE A 34 3.25 -11.24 -7.90
CA ILE A 34 3.15 -10.49 -9.16
C ILE A 34 1.71 -10.47 -9.72
N SER A 35 0.91 -11.49 -9.41
CA SER A 35 -0.48 -11.58 -9.85
C SER A 35 -1.48 -10.96 -8.87
N LEU A 36 -1.01 -10.43 -7.74
CA LEU A 36 -1.86 -9.86 -6.71
C LEU A 36 -1.82 -8.34 -6.77
N ARG A 37 -2.98 -7.75 -6.57
CA ARG A 37 -3.14 -6.32 -6.29
C ARG A 37 -3.61 -6.13 -4.86
N VAL A 38 -3.13 -5.09 -4.20
CA VAL A 38 -3.51 -4.73 -2.84
C VAL A 38 -4.01 -3.30 -2.79
N LEU A 39 -5.21 -3.11 -2.24
CA LEU A 39 -5.75 -1.80 -1.91
C LEU A 39 -5.40 -1.44 -0.46
N THR A 40 -4.65 -0.35 -0.27
CA THR A 40 -4.29 0.19 1.05
C THR A 40 -5.03 1.49 1.31
N VAL A 41 -5.62 1.62 2.50
CA VAL A 41 -6.43 2.78 2.90
C VAL A 41 -6.07 3.16 4.33
N ASP A 42 -5.44 4.32 4.49
CA ASP A 42 -4.97 4.85 5.78
C ASP A 42 -4.88 6.37 5.63
N ASP A 43 -5.06 7.16 6.68
CA ASP A 43 -4.99 8.63 6.63
C ASP A 43 -3.55 9.15 6.75
N SER A 44 -2.65 8.39 7.36
CA SER A 44 -1.22 8.70 7.45
C SER A 44 -0.48 8.46 6.13
N SER A 45 0.02 9.55 5.53
CA SER A 45 0.81 9.47 4.30
C SER A 45 2.13 8.72 4.48
N VAL A 46 2.65 8.65 5.71
CA VAL A 46 3.86 7.92 6.07
C VAL A 46 3.57 6.42 6.09
N ALA A 47 2.51 6.00 6.79
CA ALA A 47 2.10 4.61 6.86
C ALA A 47 1.79 4.05 5.47
N ARG A 48 1.05 4.80 4.63
CA ARG A 48 0.77 4.39 3.24
C ARG A 48 2.05 4.16 2.43
N LYS A 49 3.04 5.05 2.54
CA LYS A 49 4.31 4.93 1.82
C LYS A 49 5.12 3.72 2.29
N GLN A 50 5.22 3.52 3.60
CA GLN A 50 5.92 2.37 4.20
C GLN A 50 5.31 1.05 3.72
N VAL A 51 3.99 0.91 3.80
CA VAL A 51 3.27 -0.30 3.35
C VAL A 51 3.44 -0.50 1.85
N THR A 52 3.28 0.56 1.05
CA THR A 52 3.43 0.51 -0.41
C THR A 52 4.81 0.00 -0.82
N ARG A 53 5.89 0.54 -0.24
CA ARG A 53 7.27 0.13 -0.58
C ARG A 53 7.56 -1.30 -0.17
N CYS A 54 7.07 -1.72 1.00
CA CYS A 54 7.22 -3.09 1.47
C CYS A 54 6.58 -4.07 0.48
N LEU A 55 5.31 -3.84 0.11
CA LEU A 55 4.58 -4.69 -0.83
C LEU A 55 5.20 -4.69 -2.24
N GLN A 56 5.61 -3.52 -2.74
CA GLN A 56 6.29 -3.41 -4.04
C GLN A 56 7.64 -4.12 -4.07
N THR A 57 8.35 -4.21 -2.93
CA THR A 57 9.61 -4.98 -2.83
C THR A 57 9.37 -6.48 -3.07
N VAL A 58 8.16 -6.97 -2.79
CA VAL A 58 7.73 -8.35 -3.06
C VAL A 58 7.13 -8.52 -4.47
N GLY A 59 6.99 -7.43 -5.22
CA GLY A 59 6.43 -7.44 -6.59
C GLY A 59 4.91 -7.31 -6.67
N VAL A 60 4.25 -6.96 -5.56
CA VAL A 60 2.79 -6.77 -5.51
C VAL A 60 2.41 -5.39 -6.07
N GLU A 61 1.34 -5.34 -6.87
CA GLU A 61 0.76 -4.06 -7.30
C GLU A 61 -0.02 -3.43 -6.14
N VAL A 62 0.20 -2.14 -5.86
CA VAL A 62 -0.46 -1.45 -4.75
C VAL A 62 -1.24 -0.25 -5.24
N VAL A 63 -2.51 -0.20 -4.88
CA VAL A 63 -3.35 1.00 -4.96
C VAL A 63 -3.44 1.59 -3.56
N ALA A 64 -3.11 2.87 -3.41
CA ALA A 64 -3.13 3.55 -2.11
C ALA A 64 -4.11 4.73 -2.14
N LEU A 65 -5.03 4.76 -1.19
CA LEU A 65 -6.05 5.80 -1.05
C LEU A 65 -6.01 6.40 0.36
N ASN A 66 -6.41 7.67 0.46
CA ASN A 66 -6.16 8.45 1.68
C ASN A 66 -7.29 8.33 2.71
N ASP A 67 -8.46 7.85 2.31
CA ASP A 67 -9.62 7.77 3.18
C ASP A 67 -10.67 6.78 2.67
N GLY A 68 -11.67 6.51 3.51
CA GLY A 68 -12.77 5.62 3.19
C GLY A 68 -13.71 6.11 2.09
N ARG A 69 -13.78 7.42 1.83
CA ARG A 69 -14.59 7.96 0.72
C ARG A 69 -13.94 7.59 -0.60
N GLN A 70 -12.64 7.86 -0.75
CA GLN A 70 -11.87 7.48 -1.93
C GLN A 70 -11.92 5.97 -2.15
N ALA A 71 -11.79 5.18 -1.09
CA ALA A 71 -11.90 3.73 -1.17
C ALA A 71 -13.26 3.26 -1.67
N LEU A 72 -14.35 3.80 -1.12
CA LEU A 72 -15.69 3.48 -1.56
C LEU A 72 -15.93 3.87 -3.02
N ASP A 73 -15.48 5.05 -3.43
CA ASP A 73 -15.65 5.54 -4.80
C ASP A 73 -14.82 4.71 -5.80
N TYR A 74 -13.61 4.31 -5.41
CA TYR A 74 -12.77 3.38 -6.19
C TYR A 74 -13.45 2.02 -6.39
N LEU A 75 -13.94 1.40 -5.31
CA LEU A 75 -14.60 0.10 -5.38
C LEU A 75 -15.88 0.15 -6.21
N ARG A 76 -16.68 1.22 -6.06
CA ARG A 76 -17.87 1.44 -6.91
C ARG A 76 -17.50 1.58 -8.37
N LYS A 77 -16.46 2.35 -8.67
CA LYS A 77 -15.96 2.49 -10.04
C LYS A 77 -15.54 1.15 -10.65
N LEU A 78 -14.89 0.28 -9.88
CA LEU A 78 -14.56 -1.08 -10.36
C LEU A 78 -15.83 -1.85 -10.75
N VAL A 79 -16.86 -1.82 -9.90
CA VAL A 79 -18.15 -2.47 -10.16
C VAL A 79 -18.85 -1.86 -11.38
N ASP A 80 -18.85 -0.53 -11.50
CA ASP A 80 -19.43 0.19 -12.64
C ASP A 80 -18.70 -0.12 -13.95
N ASP A 81 -17.38 -0.33 -13.88
CA ASP A 81 -16.54 -0.77 -15.00
C ASP A 81 -16.70 -2.29 -15.29
N GLY A 82 -17.62 -2.99 -14.60
CA GLY A 82 -17.95 -4.40 -14.80
C GLY A 82 -16.97 -5.38 -14.15
N LYS A 83 -16.07 -4.90 -13.29
CA LYS A 83 -15.10 -5.70 -12.56
C LYS A 83 -15.65 -6.14 -11.22
N LYS A 84 -15.13 -7.24 -10.67
CA LYS A 84 -15.43 -7.68 -9.32
C LYS A 84 -14.25 -7.30 -8.41
N PRO A 85 -14.46 -6.43 -7.40
CA PRO A 85 -13.37 -5.99 -6.54
C PRO A 85 -12.60 -7.12 -5.83
N GLU A 86 -13.24 -8.26 -5.56
CA GLU A 86 -12.60 -9.43 -4.95
C GLU A 86 -11.70 -10.24 -5.91
N GLU A 87 -11.79 -9.99 -7.21
CA GLU A 87 -10.98 -10.64 -8.26
C GLU A 87 -9.88 -9.70 -8.83
N GLU A 88 -9.77 -8.47 -8.32
CA GLU A 88 -8.92 -7.39 -8.86
C GLU A 88 -7.69 -7.03 -8.04
#